data_AF-A0AB39Z5R9-F1
#
_entry.id   AF-A0AB39Z5R9-F1
#
_cell.length_a   1.000
_cell.length_b   1.000
_cell.length_c   1.000
_cell.angle_alpha   90.00
_cell.angle_beta   90.00
_cell.angle_gamma   90.00
#
_symmetry.space_group_name_H-M   'P 1'
#
loop_
_entity.id
_entity.type
_entity.pdbx_description
1 polymer ?
#
loop_
_entity_poly.entity_id
_entity_poly.type
_entity_poly.pdbx_seq_one_letter_code
_entity_poly.pdbx_strand_id
1 'polypeptide(L)'
;MEMRDRLYHLMVSHSIFSRTTVTESMAKFAILNLDSSDSVDKTVIKILLVIEEKFRSYFESYQKELGLQRIAAQTLSQLIQRYKITMQVDMNCMCPHIYEIESEEAIINKYYLHYQVIVSSNKNQSWAVHSLRPYVLIFRRECAKLDLNEESPFILGDASHKPIKFFIDLVEELFAYFYSGHLELDCAARLLDPLDLNSVEYYQKLLAPNEDFDEYFMHNISFCKCLRMPPKCPPYECHKLIKDQAEHYINQAKKKRCARRFDKMAGNERLGSKRECTGTQRKASILSSQSVKSVRSISQELNQEAAGEQEGSVRHEMDLTDHLRTAFRVGNNSLLTREQRANP
;
A
#
# COMPACT_ATOMS: atom_id res chain seq x y z
N MET A 1 -18.95 -18.93 -18.70
CA MET A 1 -18.64 -17.55 -19.13
C MET A 1 -17.22 -17.56 -19.64
N GLU A 2 -17.07 -17.72 -20.95
CA GLU A 2 -15.81 -18.10 -21.58
C GLU A 2 -14.84 -16.91 -21.61
N MET A 3 -13.55 -17.20 -21.58
CA MET A 3 -12.45 -16.22 -21.62
C MET A 3 -12.59 -15.20 -22.76
N ARG A 4 -13.30 -15.60 -23.83
CA ARG A 4 -13.66 -14.78 -24.98
C ARG A 4 -14.61 -13.64 -24.65
N ASP A 5 -15.60 -13.85 -23.77
CA ASP A 5 -16.53 -12.80 -23.34
C ASP A 5 -15.84 -11.77 -22.45
N ARG A 6 -14.90 -12.20 -21.59
CA ARG A 6 -14.07 -11.28 -20.79
C ARG A 6 -13.12 -10.45 -21.65
N LEU A 7 -12.52 -11.07 -22.67
CA LEU A 7 -11.66 -10.37 -23.63
C LEU A 7 -12.47 -9.40 -24.49
N TYR A 8 -13.66 -9.79 -24.93
CA TYR A 8 -14.59 -8.89 -25.63
C TYR A 8 -15.02 -7.72 -24.74
N HIS A 9 -15.32 -7.96 -23.46
CA HIS A 9 -15.69 -6.90 -22.54
C HIS A 9 -14.53 -5.92 -22.28
N LEU A 10 -13.29 -6.42 -22.16
CA LEU A 10 -12.07 -5.60 -22.06
C LEU A 10 -11.74 -4.84 -23.34
N MET A 11 -11.94 -5.45 -24.51
CA MET A 11 -11.67 -4.80 -25.79
C MET A 11 -12.73 -3.75 -26.14
N VAL A 12 -13.99 -4.01 -25.82
CA VAL A 12 -15.12 -3.08 -26.08
C VAL A 12 -15.14 -1.94 -25.05
N SER A 13 -14.72 -2.16 -23.79
CA SER A 13 -14.57 -1.06 -22.83
C SER A 13 -13.35 -0.19 -23.11
N HIS A 14 -12.31 -0.72 -23.78
CA HIS A 14 -11.15 0.06 -24.22
C HIS A 14 -11.30 0.71 -25.61
N SER A 15 -12.33 0.38 -26.41
CA SER A 15 -12.39 0.81 -27.82
C SER A 15 -12.89 2.24 -28.05
N ILE A 16 -13.38 2.95 -27.03
CA ILE A 16 -13.87 4.34 -27.20
C ILE A 16 -12.79 5.37 -26.79
N PHE A 17 -11.77 5.00 -26.01
CA PHE A 17 -10.70 5.90 -25.57
C PHE A 17 -9.33 5.73 -26.28
N SER A 18 -9.19 4.75 -27.18
CA SER A 18 -7.88 4.34 -27.73
C SER A 18 -7.35 5.17 -28.92
N ARG A 19 -7.79 6.41 -29.13
CA ARG A 19 -7.25 7.28 -30.19
C ARG A 19 -6.16 8.27 -29.75
N THR A 20 -5.78 8.29 -28.47
CA THR A 20 -4.76 9.22 -27.93
C THR A 20 -3.94 8.61 -26.78
N THR A 21 -3.44 7.38 -26.92
CA THR A 21 -2.53 6.80 -25.91
C THR A 21 -1.08 7.12 -26.26
N VAL A 22 -0.43 7.95 -25.45
CA VAL A 22 1.01 8.27 -25.55
C VAL A 22 1.82 7.01 -25.21
N THR A 23 2.68 6.57 -26.13
CA THR A 23 3.55 5.41 -25.88
C THR A 23 4.75 5.80 -25.01
N GLU A 24 5.37 4.82 -24.36
CA GLU A 24 6.58 5.04 -23.56
C GLU A 24 7.71 5.69 -24.37
N SER A 25 7.90 5.28 -25.63
CA SER A 25 8.91 5.87 -26.50
C SER A 25 8.62 7.34 -26.83
N MET A 26 7.35 7.71 -27.03
CA MET A 26 6.93 9.09 -27.27
C MET A 26 7.13 9.96 -26.03
N ALA A 27 6.76 9.47 -24.85
CA ALA A 27 6.99 10.18 -23.59
C ALA A 27 8.48 10.39 -23.34
N LYS A 28 9.32 9.35 -23.53
CA LYS A 28 10.78 9.45 -23.38
C LYS A 28 11.38 10.48 -24.35
N PHE A 29 10.96 10.45 -25.61
CA PHE A 29 11.42 11.42 -26.60
C PHE A 29 11.04 12.85 -26.23
N ALA A 30 9.81 13.07 -25.75
CA ALA A 30 9.35 14.38 -25.30
C ALA A 30 10.14 14.89 -24.08
N ILE A 31 10.45 14.02 -23.12
CA ILE A 31 11.29 14.34 -21.96
C ILE A 31 12.71 14.71 -22.41
N LEU A 32 13.31 13.94 -23.33
CA LEU A 32 14.66 14.23 -23.86
C LEU A 32 14.73 15.59 -24.58
N ASN A 33 13.68 15.99 -25.30
CA ASN A 33 13.61 17.31 -25.93
C ASN A 33 13.44 18.46 -24.91
N LEU A 34 12.99 18.14 -23.71
CA LEU A 34 12.95 19.06 -22.59
C LEU A 34 14.34 19.27 -21.98
N ASP A 35 15.25 18.30 -22.16
CA ASP A 35 16.63 18.36 -21.67
C ASP A 35 17.60 19.10 -22.59
N SER A 36 17.23 19.39 -23.83
CA SER A 36 18.10 20.03 -24.82
C SER A 36 18.26 21.55 -24.64
N SER A 37 17.59 22.19 -23.67
CA SER A 37 17.64 23.64 -23.45
C SER A 37 17.43 24.01 -21.99
N ASP A 38 18.22 24.98 -21.52
CA ASP A 38 18.25 25.46 -20.13
C ASP A 38 17.34 26.68 -19.88
N SER A 39 16.22 26.81 -20.60
CA SER A 39 15.27 27.88 -20.30
C SER A 39 14.65 27.70 -18.91
N VAL A 40 14.29 28.82 -18.27
CA VAL A 40 13.65 28.81 -16.95
C VAL A 40 12.34 28.03 -17.02
N ASP A 41 11.53 28.24 -18.05
CA ASP A 41 10.28 27.51 -18.30
C ASP A 41 10.49 25.99 -18.33
N LYS A 42 11.48 25.51 -19.09
CA LYS A 42 11.80 24.08 -19.16
C LYS A 42 12.25 23.55 -17.81
N THR A 43 13.02 24.33 -17.05
CA THR A 43 13.43 23.96 -15.69
C THR A 43 12.22 23.81 -14.76
N VAL A 44 11.28 24.75 -14.82
CA VAL A 44 10.04 24.70 -14.03
C VAL A 44 9.18 23.50 -14.43
N ILE A 45 9.05 23.19 -15.73
CA ILE A 45 8.33 22.01 -16.20
C ILE A 45 8.97 20.71 -15.68
N LYS A 46 10.31 20.59 -15.70
CA LYS A 46 11.00 19.40 -15.13
C LYS A 46 10.67 19.23 -13.65
N ILE A 47 10.67 20.32 -12.89
CA ILE A 47 10.35 20.28 -11.47
C ILE A 47 8.88 19.91 -11.25
N LEU A 48 7.95 20.40 -12.08
CA LEU A 48 6.54 20.01 -12.04
C LEU A 48 6.36 18.51 -12.26
N LEU A 49 7.09 17.90 -13.19
CA LEU A 49 7.03 16.45 -13.41
C LEU A 49 7.51 15.67 -12.18
N VAL A 50 8.58 16.13 -11.53
CA VAL A 50 9.06 15.53 -10.28
C VAL A 50 8.05 15.72 -9.15
N ILE A 51 7.46 16.91 -9.02
CA ILE A 51 6.40 17.18 -8.05
C ILE A 51 5.21 16.26 -8.27
N GLU A 52 4.73 16.13 -9.50
CA GLU A 52 3.62 15.25 -9.87
C GLU A 52 3.90 13.81 -9.43
N GLU A 53 5.10 13.29 -9.69
CA GLU A 53 5.53 11.96 -9.26
C GLU A 53 5.52 11.83 -7.73
N LYS A 54 6.12 12.80 -7.02
CA LYS A 54 6.22 12.76 -5.55
C LYS A 54 4.87 12.87 -4.87
N PHE A 55 4.02 13.79 -5.31
CA PHE A 55 2.67 13.94 -4.77
C PHE A 55 1.81 12.71 -5.03
N ARG A 56 1.91 12.08 -6.21
CA ARG A 56 1.16 10.84 -6.47
C ARG A 56 1.63 9.66 -5.62
N SER A 57 2.95 9.48 -5.50
CA SER A 57 3.52 8.43 -4.65
C SER A 57 3.15 8.62 -3.18
N TYR A 58 3.18 9.88 -2.72
CA TYR A 58 2.68 10.26 -1.41
C TYR A 58 1.19 9.94 -1.27
N PHE A 59 0.35 10.36 -2.22
CA PHE A 59 -1.09 10.17 -2.17
C PHE A 59 -1.49 8.68 -2.10
N GLU A 60 -0.82 7.81 -2.86
CA GLU A 60 -1.03 6.37 -2.77
C GLU A 60 -0.69 5.82 -1.37
N SER A 61 0.42 6.30 -0.79
CA SER A 61 0.84 5.90 0.56
C SER A 61 -0.12 6.44 1.62
N TYR A 62 -0.56 7.69 1.48
CA TYR A 62 -1.55 8.35 2.32
C TYR A 62 -2.87 7.59 2.34
N GLN A 63 -3.40 7.19 1.18
CA GLN A 63 -4.64 6.39 1.11
C GLN A 63 -4.50 5.04 1.84
N LYS A 64 -3.34 4.39 1.76
CA LYS A 64 -3.06 3.14 2.49
C LYS A 64 -3.03 3.38 4.00
N GLU A 65 -2.36 4.43 4.45
CA GLU A 65 -2.29 4.81 5.87
C GLU A 65 -3.69 5.15 6.42
N LEU A 66 -4.50 5.94 5.71
CA LEU A 66 -5.90 6.18 6.07
C LEU A 66 -6.70 4.87 6.14
N GLY A 67 -6.48 3.94 5.20
CA GLY A 67 -7.10 2.62 5.22
C GLY A 67 -6.77 1.84 6.49
N LEU A 68 -5.50 1.84 6.92
CA LEU A 68 -5.06 1.20 8.16
C LEU A 68 -5.71 1.86 9.38
N GLN A 69 -5.74 3.20 9.43
CA GLN A 69 -6.36 3.94 10.53
C GLN A 69 -7.87 3.65 10.63
N ARG A 70 -8.59 3.52 9.50
CA ARG A 70 -10.01 3.16 9.49
C ARG A 70 -10.25 1.79 10.12
N ILE A 71 -9.46 0.79 9.73
CA ILE A 71 -9.58 -0.58 10.27
C ILE A 71 -9.30 -0.57 11.78
N ALA A 72 -8.25 0.13 12.20
CA ALA A 72 -7.92 0.27 13.62
C ALA A 72 -9.05 0.99 14.39
N ALA A 73 -9.53 2.14 13.91
CA ALA A 73 -10.59 2.92 14.54
C ALA A 73 -11.92 2.16 14.61
N GLN A 74 -12.26 1.37 13.59
CA GLN A 74 -13.42 0.48 13.63
C GLN A 74 -13.26 -0.59 14.72
N THR A 75 -12.06 -1.15 14.86
CA THR A 75 -11.78 -2.14 15.90
C THR A 75 -11.83 -1.53 17.29
N LEU A 76 -11.29 -0.32 17.49
CA LEU A 76 -11.40 0.43 18.74
C LEU A 76 -12.87 0.65 19.12
N SER A 77 -13.70 1.15 18.19
CA SER A 77 -15.13 1.36 18.42
C SER A 77 -15.85 0.09 18.91
N GLN A 78 -15.57 -1.06 18.28
CA GLN A 78 -16.13 -2.35 18.70
C GLN A 78 -15.65 -2.79 20.09
N LEU A 79 -14.38 -2.55 20.43
CA LEU A 79 -13.83 -2.87 21.75
C LEU A 79 -14.49 -2.02 22.85
N ILE A 80 -14.65 -0.72 22.63
CA ILE A 80 -15.34 0.18 23.58
C ILE A 80 -16.80 -0.26 23.77
N GLN A 81 -17.50 -0.58 22.68
CA GLN A 81 -18.89 -1.06 22.75
C GLN A 81 -19.00 -2.36 23.55
N ARG A 82 -18.11 -3.34 23.30
CA ARG A 82 -18.06 -4.58 24.07
C ARG A 82 -17.77 -4.33 25.55
N TYR A 83 -16.81 -3.46 25.86
CA TYR A 83 -16.51 -3.08 27.24
C TYR A 83 -17.74 -2.50 27.95
N LYS A 84 -18.45 -1.56 27.30
CA LYS A 84 -19.68 -0.97 27.84
C LYS A 84 -20.76 -2.03 28.08
N ILE A 85 -20.95 -2.97 27.15
CA ILE A 85 -21.91 -4.07 27.34
C ILE A 85 -21.49 -4.94 28.53
N THR A 86 -20.26 -5.43 28.58
CA THR A 86 -19.76 -6.29 29.67
C THR A 86 -19.91 -5.63 31.04
N MET A 87 -19.67 -4.33 31.15
CA MET A 87 -19.82 -3.58 32.41
C MET A 87 -21.27 -3.25 32.77
N GLN A 88 -22.18 -3.22 31.79
CA GLN A 88 -23.62 -2.96 32.00
C GLN A 88 -24.45 -4.24 32.21
N VAL A 89 -23.93 -5.43 31.89
CA VAL A 89 -24.60 -6.68 32.26
C VAL A 89 -24.54 -6.81 33.77
N ASP A 90 -25.69 -6.58 34.41
CA ASP A 90 -25.90 -6.75 35.85
C ASP A 90 -25.26 -8.05 36.35
N MET A 91 -24.46 -7.95 37.41
CA MET A 91 -23.95 -9.08 38.19
C MET A 91 -25.09 -9.97 38.77
N ASN A 92 -26.35 -9.56 38.61
CA ASN A 92 -27.55 -10.24 39.07
C ASN A 92 -28.31 -11.02 37.96
N CYS A 93 -27.88 -11.00 36.69
CA CYS A 93 -28.53 -11.80 35.63
C CYS A 93 -28.14 -13.27 35.76
N MET A 94 -29.09 -14.09 36.20
CA MET A 94 -29.02 -15.57 36.31
C MET A 94 -29.01 -16.28 34.94
N CYS A 95 -28.60 -15.57 33.89
CA CYS A 95 -28.57 -16.06 32.54
C CYS A 95 -27.25 -16.83 32.35
N PRO A 96 -27.27 -18.12 31.95
CA PRO A 96 -26.04 -18.89 31.80
C PRO A 96 -25.11 -18.15 30.84
N HIS A 97 -23.93 -17.78 31.34
CA HIS A 97 -22.92 -17.04 30.58
C HIS A 97 -22.39 -17.93 29.45
N ILE A 98 -23.02 -17.85 28.28
CA ILE A 98 -22.60 -18.59 27.07
C ILE A 98 -21.47 -17.84 26.33
N TYR A 99 -21.19 -16.58 26.71
CA TYR A 99 -20.09 -15.80 26.16
C TYR A 99 -18.85 -15.94 27.05
N GLU A 100 -17.73 -16.31 26.44
CA GLU A 100 -16.41 -16.20 27.05
C GLU A 100 -16.16 -14.70 27.30
N ILE A 101 -16.40 -14.24 28.53
CA ILE A 101 -16.24 -12.84 28.91
C ILE A 101 -14.74 -12.55 28.92
N GLU A 102 -14.28 -11.82 27.91
CA GLU A 102 -12.91 -11.29 27.91
C GLU A 102 -12.72 -10.39 29.12
N SER A 103 -11.60 -10.55 29.83
CA SER A 103 -11.28 -9.68 30.96
C SER A 103 -11.11 -8.23 30.52
N GLU A 104 -11.39 -7.29 31.42
CA GLU A 104 -11.16 -5.86 31.20
C GLU A 104 -9.72 -5.59 30.74
N GLU A 105 -8.73 -6.20 31.38
CA GLU A 105 -7.32 -6.10 31.00
C GLU A 105 -7.06 -6.59 29.55
N ALA A 106 -7.74 -7.64 29.10
CA ALA A 106 -7.60 -8.13 27.73
C ALA A 106 -8.17 -7.13 26.71
N ILE A 107 -9.31 -6.50 27.01
CA ILE A 107 -9.92 -5.48 26.15
C ILE A 107 -9.05 -4.23 26.09
N ILE A 108 -8.55 -3.76 27.24
CA ILE A 108 -7.66 -2.59 27.32
C ILE A 108 -6.35 -2.85 26.56
N ASN A 109 -5.75 -4.03 26.71
CA ASN A 109 -4.54 -4.39 25.97
C ASN A 109 -4.78 -4.41 24.45
N LYS A 110 -5.90 -4.98 23.99
CA LYS A 110 -6.28 -4.95 22.57
C LYS A 110 -6.50 -3.53 22.08
N TYR A 111 -7.13 -2.67 22.88
CA TYR A 111 -7.29 -1.26 22.55
C TYR A 111 -5.94 -0.61 22.28
N TYR A 112 -4.97 -0.76 23.19
CA TYR A 112 -3.64 -0.17 23.02
C TYR A 112 -2.89 -0.69 21.80
N LEU A 113 -3.04 -1.97 21.44
CA LEU A 113 -2.45 -2.51 20.21
C LEU A 113 -2.97 -1.79 18.96
N HIS A 114 -4.28 -1.58 18.86
CA HIS A 114 -4.87 -0.89 17.71
C HIS A 114 -4.63 0.62 17.74
N TYR A 115 -4.57 1.21 18.94
CA TYR A 115 -4.15 2.60 19.11
C TYR A 115 -2.71 2.83 18.61
N GLN A 116 -1.78 1.90 18.90
CA GLN A 116 -0.41 1.97 18.39
C GLN A 116 -0.32 1.92 16.86
N VAL A 117 -1.24 1.21 16.19
CA VAL A 117 -1.34 1.23 14.72
C VAL A 117 -1.65 2.65 14.24
N ILE A 118 -2.61 3.33 14.87
CA ILE A 118 -2.96 4.72 14.54
C ILE A 118 -1.77 5.66 14.77
N VAL A 119 -1.13 5.60 15.94
CA VAL A 119 0.03 6.45 16.27
C VAL A 119 1.17 6.24 15.28
N SER A 120 1.49 4.98 14.95
CA SER A 120 2.55 4.64 14.01
C SER A 120 2.22 5.15 12.60
N SER A 121 0.97 5.00 12.18
CA SER A 121 0.48 5.51 10.90
C SER A 121 0.58 7.04 10.81
N ASN A 122 0.18 7.77 11.86
CA ASN A 122 0.34 9.23 11.92
C ASN A 122 1.81 9.66 11.85
N LYS A 123 2.70 8.94 12.52
CA LYS A 123 4.15 9.18 12.42
C LYS A 123 4.64 9.00 10.98
N ASN A 124 4.25 7.90 10.32
CA ASN A 124 4.61 7.67 8.92
C ASN A 124 4.09 8.78 8.00
N GLN A 125 2.83 9.19 8.16
CA GLN A 125 2.25 10.29 7.39
C GLN A 125 3.01 11.60 7.61
N SER A 126 3.37 11.92 8.85
CA SER A 126 4.16 13.12 9.16
C SER A 126 5.49 13.12 8.40
N TRP A 127 6.24 12.01 8.46
CA TRP A 127 7.52 11.89 7.76
C TRP A 127 7.35 12.00 6.24
N ALA A 128 6.31 11.36 5.71
CA ALA A 128 6.00 11.38 4.29
C ALA A 128 5.62 12.79 3.79
N VAL A 129 4.79 13.55 4.53
CA VAL A 129 4.45 14.94 4.17
C VAL A 129 5.69 15.83 4.23
N HIS A 130 6.49 15.72 5.29
CA HIS A 130 7.71 16.53 5.44
C HIS A 130 8.70 16.27 4.29
N SER A 131 8.75 15.04 3.77
CA SER A 131 9.59 14.71 2.61
C SER A 131 9.21 15.45 1.32
N LEU A 132 7.98 15.98 1.21
CA LEU A 132 7.54 16.78 0.05
C LEU A 132 8.05 18.23 0.11
N ARG A 133 8.30 18.76 1.30
CA ARG A 133 8.64 20.17 1.54
C ARG A 133 9.81 20.68 0.67
N PRO A 134 10.94 19.96 0.54
CA PRO A 134 12.05 20.43 -0.30
C PRO A 134 11.66 20.64 -1.76
N TYR A 135 10.81 19.77 -2.33
CA TYR A 135 10.36 19.88 -3.71
C TYR A 135 9.47 21.11 -3.91
N VAL A 136 8.56 21.38 -2.97
CA VAL A 136 7.71 22.58 -2.97
C VAL A 136 8.57 23.85 -2.91
N LEU A 137 9.58 23.88 -2.03
CA LEU A 137 10.48 25.04 -1.90
C LEU A 137 11.33 25.27 -3.16
N ILE A 138 11.83 24.21 -3.78
CA ILE A 138 12.58 24.30 -5.04
C ILE A 138 11.68 24.84 -6.15
N PHE A 139 10.47 24.31 -6.28
CA PHE A 139 9.50 24.76 -7.28
C PHE A 139 9.14 26.23 -7.11
N ARG A 140 8.84 26.65 -5.88
CA ARG A 140 8.57 28.07 -5.56
C ARG A 140 9.75 28.96 -5.95
N ARG A 141 10.99 28.54 -5.65
CA ARG A 141 12.20 29.30 -6.00
C ARG A 141 12.36 29.47 -7.50
N GLU A 142 12.13 28.41 -8.28
CA GLU A 142 12.27 28.49 -9.74
C GLU A 142 11.11 29.27 -10.38
N CYS A 143 9.88 29.12 -9.88
CA CYS A 143 8.74 29.92 -10.35
C CYS A 143 8.92 31.42 -10.06
N ALA A 144 9.59 31.79 -8.96
CA ALA A 144 9.89 33.19 -8.65
C ALA A 144 10.84 33.87 -9.65
N LYS A 145 11.49 33.11 -10.54
CA LYS A 145 12.33 33.65 -11.62
C LYS A 145 11.54 33.92 -12.90
N LEU A 146 10.30 33.44 -13.00
CA LEU A 146 9.43 33.65 -14.15
C LEU A 146 8.87 35.08 -14.12
N ASP A 147 8.77 35.71 -15.29
CA ASP A 147 7.95 36.91 -15.45
C ASP A 147 6.50 36.49 -15.72
N LEU A 148 5.66 36.58 -14.69
CA LEU A 148 4.23 36.20 -14.80
C LEU A 148 3.41 37.20 -15.63
N ASN A 149 4.00 38.30 -16.11
CA ASN A 149 3.34 39.24 -17.01
C ASN A 149 3.64 38.96 -18.48
N GLU A 150 4.52 38.00 -18.78
CA GLU A 150 4.85 37.64 -20.15
C GLU A 150 3.64 37.00 -20.85
N GLU A 151 3.34 37.44 -22.07
CA GLU A 151 2.27 36.88 -22.92
C GLU A 151 2.74 35.60 -23.63
N SER A 152 3.21 34.62 -22.86
CA SER A 152 3.62 33.32 -23.39
C SER A 152 2.55 32.23 -23.13
N PRO A 153 2.46 31.21 -23.99
CA PRO A 153 1.56 30.07 -23.76
C PRO A 153 1.83 29.33 -22.44
N PHE A 154 3.06 29.40 -21.93
CA PHE A 154 3.42 28.80 -20.64
C PHE A 154 2.83 29.59 -19.47
N ILE A 155 2.89 30.92 -19.53
CA ILE A 155 2.37 31.80 -18.49
C ILE A 155 0.84 31.85 -18.51
N LEU A 156 0.25 32.11 -19.68
CA LEU A 156 -1.20 32.30 -19.86
C LEU A 156 -1.97 30.99 -20.06
N GLY A 157 -1.29 29.88 -20.32
CA GLY A 157 -1.91 28.63 -20.76
C GLY A 157 -2.22 28.63 -22.25
N ASP A 158 -2.65 27.46 -22.74
CA ASP A 158 -3.07 27.25 -24.11
C ASP A 158 -4.28 26.30 -24.18
N ALA A 159 -4.66 25.85 -25.38
CA ALA A 159 -5.79 24.94 -25.57
C ALA A 159 -5.62 23.57 -24.88
N SER A 160 -4.40 23.20 -24.52
CA SER A 160 -4.01 21.89 -23.97
C SER A 160 -3.46 21.97 -22.54
N HIS A 161 -2.99 23.14 -22.10
CA HIS A 161 -2.30 23.35 -20.83
C HIS A 161 -2.94 24.48 -20.04
N LYS A 162 -3.05 24.26 -18.73
CA LYS A 162 -3.46 25.32 -17.80
C LYS A 162 -2.32 26.33 -17.60
N PRO A 163 -2.63 27.58 -17.23
CA PRO A 163 -1.63 28.59 -16.90
C PRO A 163 -0.68 28.11 -15.80
N ILE A 164 0.62 28.47 -15.85
CA ILE A 164 1.57 28.08 -14.79
C ILE A 164 1.12 28.50 -13.39
N LYS A 165 0.43 29.65 -13.28
CA LYS A 165 -0.11 30.16 -12.02
C LYS A 165 -1.05 29.15 -11.34
N PHE A 166 -1.85 28.42 -12.10
CA PHE A 166 -2.71 27.36 -11.56
C PHE A 166 -1.90 26.30 -10.80
N PHE A 167 -0.73 25.91 -11.32
CA PHE A 167 0.11 24.90 -10.69
C PHE A 167 0.90 25.45 -9.50
N ILE A 168 1.28 26.73 -9.52
CA ILE A 168 1.87 27.42 -8.36
C ILE A 168 0.90 27.33 -7.18
N ASP A 169 -0.34 27.77 -7.40
CA ASP A 169 -1.37 27.78 -6.36
C ASP A 169 -1.71 26.33 -5.92
N LEU A 170 -1.91 25.42 -6.88
CA LEU A 170 -2.25 24.02 -6.59
C LEU A 170 -1.20 23.30 -5.74
N VAL A 171 0.10 23.48 -6.03
CA VAL A 171 1.17 22.79 -5.27
C VAL A 171 1.21 23.29 -3.83
N GLU A 172 1.03 24.60 -3.61
CA GLU A 172 0.98 25.18 -2.26
C GLU A 172 -0.26 24.70 -1.51
N GLU A 173 -1.43 24.73 -2.15
CA GLU A 173 -2.69 24.27 -1.58
C GLU A 173 -2.65 22.78 -1.22
N LEU A 174 -2.13 21.92 -2.10
CA LEU A 174 -2.01 20.49 -1.83
C LEU A 174 -1.07 20.21 -0.66
N PHE A 175 0.08 20.89 -0.59
CA PHE A 175 0.98 20.73 0.54
C PHE A 175 0.30 21.17 1.85
N ALA A 176 -0.40 22.31 1.85
CA ALA A 176 -1.14 22.80 3.01
C ALA A 176 -2.29 21.87 3.42
N TYR A 177 -3.03 21.32 2.45
CA TYR A 177 -4.09 20.34 2.68
C TYR A 177 -3.57 19.08 3.37
N PHE A 178 -2.52 18.45 2.84
CA PHE A 178 -1.94 17.26 3.45
C PHE A 178 -1.26 17.55 4.80
N TYR A 179 -0.62 18.71 4.92
CA TYR A 179 0.01 19.12 6.16
C TYR A 179 -1.02 19.39 7.26
N SER A 180 -2.10 20.12 6.97
CA SER A 180 -3.17 20.33 7.95
C SER A 180 -3.90 19.02 8.29
N GLY A 181 -4.18 18.18 7.30
CA GLY A 181 -4.85 16.89 7.51
C GLY A 181 -4.09 15.94 8.44
N HIS A 182 -2.77 15.77 8.27
CA HIS A 182 -2.01 14.90 9.18
C HIS A 182 -1.93 15.46 10.61
N LEU A 183 -1.91 16.78 10.78
CA LEU A 183 -1.94 17.42 12.10
C LEU A 183 -3.28 17.19 12.79
N GLU A 184 -4.39 17.35 12.06
CA GLU A 184 -5.73 17.10 12.59
C GLU A 184 -5.88 15.64 13.03
N LEU A 185 -5.41 14.69 12.23
CA LEU A 185 -5.40 13.27 12.57
C LEU A 185 -4.51 12.97 13.79
N ASP A 186 -3.34 13.59 13.90
CA ASP A 186 -2.44 13.40 15.04
C ASP A 186 -3.03 13.97 16.34
N CYS A 187 -3.62 15.17 16.27
CA CYS A 187 -4.32 15.78 17.39
C CYS A 187 -5.52 14.94 17.83
N ALA A 188 -6.36 14.51 16.89
CA ALA A 188 -7.55 13.71 17.20
C ALA A 188 -7.17 12.33 17.76
N ALA A 189 -6.08 11.71 17.28
CA ALA A 189 -5.58 10.46 17.82
C ALA A 189 -5.20 10.58 19.30
N ARG A 190 -4.54 11.68 19.71
CA ARG A 190 -4.17 11.91 21.12
C ARG A 190 -5.37 12.06 22.07
N LEU A 191 -6.57 12.30 21.52
CA LEU A 191 -7.81 12.42 22.28
C LEU A 191 -8.58 11.10 22.36
N LEU A 192 -8.09 10.01 21.78
CA LEU A 192 -8.76 8.71 21.81
C LEU A 192 -8.67 8.08 23.21
N ASP A 193 -9.83 7.88 23.83
CA ASP A 193 -9.95 7.25 25.16
C ASP A 193 -10.65 5.87 25.06
N PRO A 194 -10.11 4.81 25.69
CA PRO A 194 -10.76 3.50 25.79
C PRO A 194 -12.20 3.49 26.34
N LEU A 195 -12.62 4.54 27.03
CA LEU A 195 -13.94 4.68 27.64
C LEU A 195 -14.86 5.65 26.88
N ASP A 196 -14.30 6.48 25.99
CA ASP A 196 -15.06 7.44 25.21
C ASP A 196 -15.32 6.95 23.78
N LEU A 197 -16.59 6.67 23.50
CA LEU A 197 -17.00 6.30 22.14
C LEU A 197 -17.05 7.53 21.23
N ASN A 198 -17.31 8.72 21.78
CA ASN A 198 -17.47 9.94 21.00
C ASN A 198 -16.14 10.38 20.37
N SER A 199 -15.02 10.26 21.11
CA SER A 199 -13.69 10.51 20.56
C SER A 199 -13.38 9.62 19.36
N VAL A 200 -13.76 8.33 19.41
CA VAL A 200 -13.55 7.39 18.30
C VAL A 200 -14.47 7.73 17.12
N GLU A 201 -15.74 8.06 17.36
CA GLU A 201 -16.67 8.46 16.30
C GLU A 201 -16.24 9.75 15.59
N TYR A 202 -15.74 10.74 16.34
CA TYR A 202 -15.16 11.94 15.77
C TYR A 202 -13.95 11.60 14.88
N TYR A 203 -13.04 10.77 15.38
CA TYR A 203 -11.88 10.33 14.60
C TYR A 203 -12.28 9.56 13.33
N GLN A 204 -13.30 8.70 13.39
CA GLN A 204 -13.84 8.01 12.22
C GLN A 204 -14.40 8.96 11.16
N LYS A 205 -15.03 10.07 11.57
CA LYS A 205 -15.51 11.11 10.63
C LYS A 205 -14.35 11.77 9.89
N LEU A 206 -13.25 12.06 10.58
CA LEU A 206 -12.04 12.61 9.95
C LEU A 206 -11.42 11.66 8.92
N LEU A 207 -11.54 10.35 9.16
CA LEU A 207 -11.03 9.33 8.25
C LEU A 207 -11.95 9.07 7.05
N ALA A 208 -13.14 9.65 6.97
CA ALA A 208 -14.09 9.37 5.90
C ALA A 208 -13.45 9.62 4.52
N PRO A 209 -13.65 8.70 3.54
CA PRO A 209 -13.13 8.91 2.20
C PRO A 209 -13.80 10.13 1.55
N ASN A 210 -13.03 10.86 0.75
CA ASN A 210 -13.51 12.00 -0.03
C ASN A 210 -13.22 11.75 -1.51
N GLU A 211 -14.17 11.10 -2.18
CA GLU A 211 -14.02 10.68 -3.59
C GLU A 211 -13.88 11.89 -4.54
N ASP A 212 -14.55 13.00 -4.23
CA ASP A 212 -14.47 14.24 -5.01
C ASP A 212 -13.04 14.80 -5.00
N PHE A 213 -12.39 14.78 -3.85
CA PHE A 213 -10.98 15.19 -3.73
C PHE A 213 -10.04 14.22 -4.45
N ASP A 214 -10.26 12.91 -4.32
CA ASP A 214 -9.44 11.89 -4.98
C ASP A 214 -9.46 12.08 -6.51
N GLU A 215 -10.65 12.32 -7.06
CA GLU A 215 -10.81 12.62 -8.49
C GLU A 215 -10.16 13.95 -8.86
N TYR A 216 -10.42 15.01 -8.08
CA TYR A 216 -9.83 16.33 -8.30
C TYR A 216 -8.31 16.26 -8.34
N PHE A 217 -7.68 15.63 -7.34
CA PHE A 217 -6.23 15.50 -7.25
C PHE A 217 -5.65 14.78 -8.48
N MET A 218 -6.22 13.62 -8.83
CA MET A 218 -5.70 12.79 -9.91
C MET A 218 -5.77 13.44 -11.28
N HIS A 219 -6.77 14.30 -11.51
CA HIS A 219 -6.97 15.03 -12.75
C HIS A 219 -6.14 16.31 -12.85
N ASN A 220 -5.94 17.02 -11.74
CA ASN A 220 -5.39 18.38 -11.76
C ASN A 220 -3.88 18.47 -11.53
N ILE A 221 -3.26 17.47 -10.89
CA ILE A 221 -1.82 17.51 -10.59
C ILE A 221 -0.92 17.41 -11.83
N SER A 222 -1.43 16.91 -12.95
CA SER A 222 -0.66 16.72 -14.17
C SER A 222 -0.58 18.00 -15.01
N PHE A 223 0.63 18.48 -15.29
CA PHE A 223 0.85 19.60 -16.21
C PHE A 223 0.55 19.20 -17.67
N CYS A 224 1.21 18.15 -18.16
CA CYS A 224 1.06 17.65 -19.52
C CYS A 224 1.04 16.13 -19.55
N LYS A 225 -0.04 15.54 -20.08
CA LYS A 225 -0.18 14.08 -20.18
C LYS A 225 0.86 13.44 -21.12
N CYS A 226 1.40 14.19 -22.07
CA CYS A 226 2.42 13.72 -23.01
C CYS A 226 3.80 13.55 -22.39
N LEU A 227 4.07 14.26 -21.29
CA LEU A 227 5.32 14.17 -20.53
C LEU A 227 5.27 13.10 -19.43
N ARG A 228 4.12 12.43 -19.28
CA ARG A 228 3.94 11.38 -18.29
C ARG A 228 4.34 10.03 -18.89
N MET A 229 5.16 9.28 -18.16
CA MET A 229 5.39 7.88 -18.50
C MET A 229 4.08 7.09 -18.35
N PRO A 230 3.63 6.37 -19.40
CA PRO A 230 2.45 5.52 -19.28
C PRO A 230 2.70 4.42 -18.25
N PRO A 231 1.65 3.97 -17.53
CA PRO A 231 1.79 2.89 -16.57
C PRO A 231 2.35 1.66 -17.28
N LYS A 232 3.36 1.03 -16.67
CA LYS A 232 3.91 -0.22 -17.18
C LYS A 232 2.80 -1.25 -17.20
N CYS A 233 2.64 -1.95 -18.33
CA CYS A 233 1.77 -3.10 -18.38
C CYS A 233 2.16 -4.06 -17.24
N PRO A 234 1.20 -4.64 -16.51
CA PRO A 234 1.51 -5.67 -15.55
C PRO A 234 2.34 -6.73 -16.26
N PRO A 235 3.45 -7.20 -15.64
CA PRO A 235 4.29 -8.21 -16.26
C PRO A 235 3.38 -9.37 -16.65
N TYR A 236 3.47 -9.79 -17.91
CA TYR A 236 2.78 -11.01 -18.34
C TYR A 236 3.36 -12.15 -17.53
N GLU A 237 2.69 -12.51 -16.44
CA GLU A 237 2.88 -13.79 -15.78
C GLU A 237 2.43 -14.83 -16.79
N CYS A 238 3.36 -15.24 -17.65
CA CYS A 238 3.27 -16.56 -18.23
C CYS A 238 3.24 -17.49 -17.04
N HIS A 239 2.04 -17.92 -16.64
CA HIS A 239 1.87 -19.05 -15.76
C HIS A 239 2.58 -20.19 -16.45
N LYS A 240 3.88 -20.35 -16.18
CA LYS A 240 4.55 -21.63 -16.34
C LYS A 240 3.69 -22.52 -15.47
N LEU A 241 2.83 -23.32 -16.12
CA LEU A 241 2.14 -24.41 -15.47
C LEU A 241 3.23 -25.12 -14.68
N ILE A 242 3.27 -24.88 -13.37
CA ILE A 242 4.12 -25.63 -12.48
C ILE A 242 3.54 -27.02 -12.62
N LYS A 243 4.17 -27.85 -13.46
CA LYS A 243 3.81 -29.25 -13.60
C LYS A 243 3.90 -29.80 -12.19
N ASP A 244 2.74 -30.04 -11.60
CA ASP A 244 2.66 -30.57 -10.26
C ASP A 244 3.43 -31.89 -10.30
N GLN A 245 4.51 -32.00 -9.53
CA GLN A 245 5.31 -33.24 -9.51
C GLN A 245 4.42 -34.43 -9.10
N ALA A 246 3.31 -34.17 -8.40
CA ALA A 246 2.28 -35.14 -8.06
C ALA A 246 1.47 -35.64 -9.27
N GLU A 247 1.44 -34.92 -10.40
CA GLU A 247 0.62 -35.25 -11.57
C GLU A 247 1.01 -36.61 -12.18
N HIS A 248 2.30 -36.94 -12.17
CA HIS A 248 2.79 -38.26 -12.58
C HIS A 248 2.26 -39.37 -11.66
N TYR A 249 2.28 -39.16 -10.34
CA TYR A 249 1.79 -40.12 -9.36
C TYR A 249 0.27 -40.27 -9.41
N ILE A 250 -0.47 -39.16 -9.61
CA ILE A 250 -1.93 -39.16 -9.78
C ILE A 250 -2.31 -39.96 -11.04
N ASN A 251 -1.61 -39.74 -12.16
CA ASN A 251 -1.86 -40.46 -13.40
C ASN A 251 -1.51 -41.95 -13.28
N GLN A 252 -0.42 -42.29 -12.58
CA GLN A 252 -0.06 -43.69 -12.32
C GLN A 252 -1.11 -44.37 -11.41
N ALA A 253 -1.62 -43.68 -10.39
CA ALA A 253 -2.67 -44.19 -9.52
C ALA A 253 -4.00 -44.37 -10.27
N LYS A 254 -4.36 -43.46 -11.18
CA LYS A 254 -5.54 -43.59 -12.06
C LYS A 254 -5.41 -44.81 -12.98
N LYS A 255 -4.25 -45.00 -13.62
CA LYS A 255 -3.97 -46.18 -14.46
C LYS A 255 -4.09 -47.49 -13.67
N LYS A 256 -3.51 -47.56 -12.46
CA LYS A 256 -3.64 -48.74 -11.58
C LYS A 256 -5.10 -49.01 -11.17
N ARG A 257 -5.88 -47.96 -10.90
CA ARG A 257 -7.32 -48.10 -10.59
C ARG A 257 -8.11 -48.63 -11.78
N CYS A 258 -7.87 -48.12 -12.98
CA CYS A 258 -8.49 -48.63 -14.20
C CYS A 258 -8.09 -50.08 -14.48
N ALA A 259 -6.82 -50.45 -14.32
CA ALA A 259 -6.35 -51.83 -14.49
C ALA A 259 -7.08 -52.79 -13.52
N ARG A 260 -7.14 -52.45 -12.22
CA ARG A 260 -7.90 -53.25 -11.25
C ARG A 260 -9.38 -53.36 -11.58
N ARG A 261 -9.98 -52.29 -12.12
CA ARG A 261 -11.38 -52.30 -12.55
C ARG A 261 -11.55 -53.20 -13.77
N PHE A 262 -10.60 -53.17 -14.70
CA PHE A 262 -10.58 -54.06 -15.86
C PHE A 262 -10.39 -55.52 -15.45
N ASP A 263 -9.43 -55.84 -14.57
CA ASP A 263 -9.19 -57.20 -14.06
C ASP A 263 -10.40 -57.75 -13.31
N LYS A 264 -11.09 -56.90 -12.54
CA LYS A 264 -12.33 -57.25 -11.84
C LYS A 264 -13.49 -57.50 -12.82
N MET A 265 -13.56 -56.75 -13.92
CA MET A 265 -14.57 -56.93 -14.97
C MET A 265 -14.23 -58.08 -15.94
N ALA A 266 -12.96 -58.42 -16.07
CA ALA A 266 -12.45 -59.50 -16.93
C ALA A 266 -12.54 -60.89 -16.27
N GLY A 267 -13.06 -60.98 -15.03
CA GLY A 267 -13.47 -62.25 -14.42
C GLY A 267 -12.32 -63.23 -14.19
N ASN A 268 -11.41 -62.90 -13.27
CA ASN A 268 -10.48 -63.88 -12.72
C ASN A 268 -10.56 -63.92 -11.17
N GLU A 269 -11.78 -64.06 -10.64
CA GLU A 269 -11.97 -64.73 -9.35
C GLU A 269 -11.69 -66.23 -9.56
N ARG A 270 -10.42 -66.63 -9.44
CA ARG A 270 -10.15 -68.01 -9.03
C ARG A 270 -10.24 -68.06 -7.51
N LEU A 271 -11.39 -68.50 -7.03
CA LEU A 271 -11.53 -69.04 -5.69
C LEU A 271 -10.53 -70.20 -5.50
N GLY A 272 -9.76 -70.14 -4.40
CA GLY A 272 -9.36 -71.34 -3.67
C GLY A 272 -7.86 -71.50 -3.37
N SER A 273 -7.41 -71.00 -2.21
CA SER A 273 -6.71 -71.88 -1.26
C SER A 273 -6.82 -71.34 0.16
N LYS A 274 -7.34 -72.20 1.05
CA LYS A 274 -7.48 -72.00 2.49
C LYS A 274 -6.13 -71.71 3.15
N ARG A 275 -6.12 -70.77 4.09
CA ARG A 275 -5.44 -70.94 5.39
C ARG A 275 -6.24 -70.24 6.48
N GLU A 276 -6.79 -71.07 7.36
CA GLU A 276 -7.40 -70.70 8.65
C GLU A 276 -6.33 -70.36 9.71
N CYS A 277 -6.83 -69.79 10.82
CA CYS A 277 -6.20 -69.63 12.14
C CYS A 277 -5.11 -68.56 12.24
N THR A 278 -5.05 -67.67 13.24
CA THR A 278 -5.71 -67.48 14.54
C THR A 278 -5.40 -66.01 14.92
N GLY A 279 -6.33 -65.22 15.47
CA GLY A 279 -6.48 -65.06 16.92
C GLY A 279 -5.81 -63.79 17.45
N THR A 280 -6.55 -63.05 18.29
CA THR A 280 -6.08 -62.01 19.26
C THR A 280 -5.46 -60.72 18.68
N GLN A 281 -5.66 -59.51 19.21
CA GLN A 281 -6.30 -59.00 20.42
C GLN A 281 -6.50 -57.48 20.22
N ARG A 282 -7.60 -56.95 20.75
CA ARG A 282 -7.69 -55.54 21.14
C ARG A 282 -6.63 -55.27 22.22
N LYS A 283 -5.84 -54.20 22.09
CA LYS A 283 -5.30 -53.46 23.23
C LYS A 283 -5.36 -51.95 22.94
N ALA A 284 -6.26 -51.32 23.69
CA ALA A 284 -6.11 -49.94 24.13
C ALA A 284 -4.99 -49.86 25.20
N SER A 285 -4.72 -48.62 25.63
CA SER A 285 -3.90 -48.20 26.79
C SER A 285 -2.42 -47.93 26.49
N ILE A 286 -1.73 -46.96 27.08
CA ILE A 286 -2.07 -45.86 28.01
C ILE A 286 -0.89 -44.85 27.95
N LEU A 287 -1.22 -43.62 28.38
CA LEU A 287 -0.45 -42.44 28.77
C LEU A 287 1.03 -42.54 29.21
N SER A 288 1.64 -41.34 29.18
CA SER A 288 2.52 -40.71 30.20
C SER A 288 3.92 -40.36 29.63
N SER A 289 4.55 -39.18 29.82
CA SER A 289 4.29 -37.97 30.64
C SER A 289 5.37 -36.92 30.33
N GLN A 290 4.99 -35.64 30.48
CA GLN A 290 5.77 -34.51 31.03
C GLN A 290 7.07 -33.99 30.37
N SER A 291 7.08 -32.67 30.11
CA SER A 291 8.21 -31.73 30.26
C SER A 291 7.67 -30.30 29.98
N VAL A 292 7.11 -29.60 30.96
CA VAL A 292 7.69 -28.52 31.80
C VAL A 292 8.53 -27.45 31.06
N LYS A 293 7.90 -26.28 30.91
CA LYS A 293 8.39 -24.88 31.00
C LYS A 293 9.90 -24.60 30.84
N SER A 294 10.21 -23.65 29.96
CA SER A 294 11.19 -22.60 30.25
C SER A 294 10.85 -21.31 29.49
N VAL A 295 10.53 -20.26 30.26
CA VAL A 295 10.47 -18.85 29.86
C VAL A 295 11.74 -18.20 30.40
N ARG A 296 12.49 -17.47 29.56
CA ARG A 296 13.47 -16.47 30.00
C ARG A 296 13.39 -15.23 29.11
N SER A 297 12.66 -14.24 29.64
CA SER A 297 13.03 -12.82 29.76
C SER A 297 14.18 -12.29 28.89
N ILE A 298 13.85 -11.33 28.01
CA ILE A 298 14.76 -10.27 27.57
C ILE A 298 14.13 -8.95 28.02
N SER A 299 14.83 -8.24 28.89
CA SER A 299 14.53 -6.89 29.33
C SER A 299 15.86 -6.14 29.40
N GLN A 300 15.78 -4.82 29.20
CA GLN A 300 16.83 -3.79 29.28
C GLN A 300 17.54 -3.44 27.96
N GLU A 301 16.93 -2.52 27.23
CA GLU A 301 17.62 -1.28 26.86
C GLU A 301 16.71 -0.11 27.25
N LEU A 302 17.22 0.80 28.06
CA LEU A 302 16.77 2.20 28.14
C LEU A 302 17.81 2.96 28.99
N ASN A 303 18.59 3.79 28.32
CA ASN A 303 18.80 5.21 28.65
C ASN A 303 20.17 5.69 28.15
N GLN A 304 20.18 6.33 26.99
CA GLN A 304 20.84 7.61 26.75
C GLN A 304 20.60 7.97 25.29
N GLU A 305 19.76 8.96 25.04
CA GLU A 305 19.88 9.93 23.94
C GLU A 305 18.66 10.87 23.99
N ALA A 306 18.78 11.90 24.82
CA ALA A 306 17.89 13.07 24.79
C ALA A 306 18.77 14.32 24.84
N ALA A 307 19.63 14.47 23.83
CA ALA A 307 20.40 15.68 23.53
C ALA A 307 21.04 15.52 22.14
N GLY A 308 20.25 15.63 21.07
CA GLY A 308 20.80 15.52 19.70
C GLY A 308 19.81 15.78 18.56
N GLU A 309 18.49 15.77 18.82
CA GLU A 309 17.47 15.80 17.76
C GLU A 309 17.39 17.13 16.99
N GLN A 310 17.97 18.23 17.48
CA GLN A 310 18.01 19.50 16.72
C GLN A 310 19.21 19.61 15.77
N GLU A 311 20.36 19.02 16.08
CA GLU A 311 21.54 19.05 15.18
C GLU A 311 21.47 17.96 14.09
N GLY A 312 20.81 16.83 14.39
CA GLY A 312 20.56 15.77 13.40
C GLY A 312 19.61 16.21 12.29
N SER A 313 18.59 17.02 12.60
CA SER A 313 17.62 17.50 11.61
C SER A 313 18.25 18.47 10.59
N VAL A 314 19.14 19.36 11.03
CA VAL A 314 19.79 20.34 10.13
C VAL A 314 20.82 19.67 9.22
N ARG A 315 21.59 18.70 9.74
CA ARG A 315 22.52 17.91 8.94
C ARG A 315 21.80 16.99 7.96
N HIS A 316 20.67 16.40 8.37
CA HIS A 316 19.84 15.59 7.50
C HIS A 316 19.18 16.44 6.38
N GLU A 317 18.76 17.67 6.68
CA GLU A 317 18.23 18.60 5.67
C GLU A 317 19.30 19.06 4.66
N MET A 318 20.54 19.29 5.10
CA MET A 318 21.65 19.60 4.18
C MET A 318 22.01 18.41 3.29
N ASP A 319 22.10 17.21 3.85
CA ASP A 319 22.37 15.98 3.09
C ASP A 319 21.24 15.64 2.12
N LEU A 320 19.98 15.90 2.49
CA LEU A 320 18.82 15.80 1.60
C LEU A 320 18.88 16.85 0.49
N THR A 321 19.26 18.09 0.80
CA THR A 321 19.37 19.15 -0.22
C THR A 321 20.45 18.83 -1.24
N ASP A 322 21.59 18.29 -0.81
CA ASP A 322 22.67 17.86 -1.71
C ASP A 322 22.34 16.54 -2.43
N HIS A 323 21.66 15.58 -1.79
CA HIS A 323 21.15 14.39 -2.46
C HIS A 323 20.07 14.73 -3.49
N LEU A 324 19.21 15.71 -3.23
CA LEU A 324 18.20 16.17 -4.17
C LEU A 324 18.84 16.90 -5.35
N ARG A 325 19.77 17.83 -5.07
CA ARG A 325 20.56 18.51 -6.11
C ARG A 325 21.37 17.52 -6.95
N THR A 326 21.81 16.41 -6.36
CA THR A 326 22.46 15.29 -7.04
C THR A 326 21.46 14.41 -7.78
N ALA A 327 20.25 14.13 -7.27
CA ALA A 327 19.20 13.39 -7.96
C ALA A 327 18.70 14.15 -9.20
N PHE A 328 18.58 15.47 -9.11
CA PHE A 328 18.35 16.37 -10.26
C PHE A 328 19.51 16.35 -11.28
N ARG A 329 20.72 15.90 -10.89
CA ARG A 329 21.85 15.66 -11.81
C ARG A 329 22.01 14.19 -12.25
N VAL A 330 21.57 13.22 -11.44
CA VAL A 330 21.84 11.77 -11.60
C VAL A 330 20.66 11.02 -12.23
N GLY A 331 19.45 11.61 -12.25
CA GLY A 331 18.39 11.19 -13.18
C GLY A 331 18.85 11.16 -14.65
N ASN A 332 19.98 11.80 -14.97
CA ASN A 332 20.59 11.87 -16.29
C ASN A 332 21.51 10.69 -16.67
N ASN A 333 21.91 9.78 -15.75
CA ASN A 333 22.92 8.75 -16.08
C ASN A 333 22.52 7.28 -15.86
N SER A 334 21.42 6.99 -15.15
CA SER A 334 21.01 5.59 -14.89
C SER A 334 20.28 4.92 -16.05
N LEU A 335 19.94 5.65 -17.12
CA LEU A 335 19.33 5.11 -18.34
C LEU A 335 20.34 4.80 -19.46
N LEU A 336 21.60 5.22 -19.35
CA LEU A 336 22.62 5.07 -20.40
C LEU A 336 23.59 3.88 -20.20
N THR A 337 23.55 3.19 -19.05
CA THR A 337 24.54 2.12 -18.75
C THR A 337 24.04 0.69 -18.95
N ARG A 338 22.78 0.48 -19.39
CA ARG A 338 22.23 -0.88 -19.57
C ARG A 338 22.19 -1.38 -21.02
N GLU A 339 22.54 -0.56 -22.02
CA GLU A 339 22.55 -0.97 -23.44
C GLU A 339 23.94 -1.19 -24.05
N GLN A 340 25.04 -1.07 -23.29
CA GLN A 340 26.40 -1.32 -23.81
C GLN A 340 27.07 -2.61 -23.29
N ARG A 341 26.32 -3.52 -22.65
CA ARG A 341 26.82 -4.86 -22.29
C ARG A 341 25.87 -5.96 -22.77
N ALA A 342 25.68 -6.05 -24.09
CA ALA A 342 25.17 -7.24 -24.75
C ALA A 342 25.58 -7.21 -26.24
N ASN A 343 26.84 -7.58 -26.51
CA ASN A 343 27.38 -8.16 -27.74
C ASN A 343 28.91 -8.30 -27.52
N PRO A 344 29.57 -9.40 -27.90
CA PRO A 344 29.18 -10.42 -28.88
C PRO A 344 28.61 -11.72 -28.29
#